data_AF-A0AA92U644-F1
#
_entry.id   AF-A0AA92U644-F1
#
_cell.length_a   1.000
_cell.length_b   1.000
_cell.length_c   1.000
_cell.angle_alpha   90.00
_cell.angle_beta   90.00
_cell.angle_gamma   90.00
#
_symmetry.space_group_name_H-M   'P 1'
#
loop_
_entity.id
_entity.type
_entity.pdbx_description
1 polymer ?
#
loop_
_entity_poly.entity_id
_entity_poly.type
_entity_poly.pdbx_seq_one_letter_code
_entity_poly.pdbx_strand_id
1 'polypeptide(L)'
;MTTEEQYKSFILNCTTSPKSVNNYSDFKRINETVAKIKGVDSFDIYSCVHSKELQDIIDSLYNNKEFMQYEKTGSYQYSNALKTYMRFLCAKEIFSNEAKKVKLPSNLTLQQIYYGAPGTGKSKTIKNLTFGESVIRTTFHPDSDYASFVGTYKPITEEVDLRDCYGKKVIDEETNEVVKEERIAYKFIPQAFLEAYVEAWKKLGSSKKQYLIIEEINRGNCAQIFGDLFQLLDRNEYGFSDYPIVADKDMQKYLEKEFEGWEITNKDKINQLYGEANMVSLIMRGERLVLPSNLYIWATINTSDQSLFPIDSAFKRRWDWKYMSISEGRDKATNTPLNWYINTGDKQYKWWSFISQVNKLIGSLTNSEDKKLGYFFCKAKDGEIDADLFVSKVIFYLWNDVFKDYGFDDKDFQDEEGKILSFDRFYEDKNGKTNVDIAIVEQFLENLGVEKASFNKEEEEIDAAPSNNETKGNDNTKYKFNGSEPLGKGELGISIIKQYLNEHPEMKYSEIKETFPDTMLGKNLKLIGLIVTRQEIDNTVEGNKKRAYGFYKKDRKFYSSDGVEFYVSNWWNITNIDSIIQFAKEQGWTVEPTK
;
A
#
# COMPACT_ATOMS: atom_id res chain seq x y z
N MET A 1 13.94 27.45 17.10
CA MET A 1 13.40 28.49 18.01
C MET A 1 12.40 27.83 18.94
N THR A 2 12.50 28.11 20.23
CA THR A 2 11.51 27.69 21.24
C THR A 2 10.16 28.41 21.01
N THR A 3 9.07 27.90 21.58
CA THR A 3 7.75 28.56 21.48
C THR A 3 7.78 29.98 22.05
N GLU A 4 8.53 30.18 23.14
CA GLU A 4 8.75 31.49 23.75
C GLU A 4 9.48 32.46 22.80
N GLU A 5 10.55 32.01 22.13
CA GLU A 5 11.28 32.84 21.15
C GLU A 5 10.41 33.21 19.95
N GLN A 6 9.61 32.26 19.46
CA GLN A 6 8.66 32.50 18.37
C GLN A 6 7.59 33.52 18.75
N TYR A 7 7.07 33.43 19.98
CA TYR A 7 6.06 34.35 20.47
C TYR A 7 6.61 35.76 20.70
N LYS A 8 7.80 35.89 21.28
CA LYS A 8 8.46 37.20 21.46
C LYS A 8 8.73 37.87 20.12
N SER A 9 9.14 37.10 19.10
CA SER A 9 9.28 37.57 17.72
C SER A 9 7.93 38.01 17.12
N PHE A 10 6.86 37.25 17.36
CA PHE A 10 5.51 37.61 16.92
C PHE A 10 5.05 38.95 17.51
N ILE A 11 5.24 39.18 18.81
CA ILE A 11 4.88 40.47 19.44
C ILE A 11 5.68 41.63 18.84
N LEU A 12 6.98 41.42 18.60
CA LEU A 12 7.85 42.44 18.00
C LEU A 12 7.35 42.87 16.62
N ASN A 13 6.82 41.92 15.83
CA ASN A 13 6.28 42.19 14.50
C ASN A 13 4.84 42.73 14.51
N CYS A 14 4.11 42.57 15.61
CA CYS A 14 2.73 43.06 15.75
C CYS A 14 2.63 44.43 16.45
N THR A 15 3.75 45.01 16.89
CA THR A 15 3.74 46.27 17.66
C THR A 15 4.87 47.19 17.23
N THR A 16 4.64 48.51 17.25
CA THR A 16 5.66 49.54 16.92
C THR A 16 6.46 50.01 18.14
N SER A 17 6.21 49.44 19.32
CA SER A 17 6.81 49.85 20.60
C SER A 17 7.59 48.70 21.25
N PRO A 18 8.92 48.83 21.45
CA PRO A 18 9.75 47.78 22.06
C PRO A 18 9.35 47.42 23.50
N LYS A 19 8.73 48.37 24.23
CA LYS A 19 8.25 48.15 25.62
C LYS A 19 7.09 47.17 25.70
N SER A 20 6.46 46.82 24.57
CA SER A 20 5.31 45.91 24.53
C SER A 20 5.68 44.44 24.74
N VAL A 21 6.85 43.99 24.30
CA VAL A 21 7.21 42.55 24.35
C VAL A 21 7.19 42.03 25.80
N ASN A 22 7.87 42.71 26.72
CA ASN A 22 7.96 42.27 28.11
C ASN A 22 6.59 42.20 28.81
N ASN A 23 5.69 43.14 28.52
CA ASN A 23 4.36 43.17 29.15
C ASN A 23 3.45 42.05 28.64
N TYR A 24 3.58 41.66 27.37
CA TYR A 24 2.77 40.61 26.75
C TYR A 24 3.41 39.21 26.82
N SER A 25 4.67 39.11 27.29
CA SER A 25 5.42 37.86 27.42
C SER A 25 5.79 37.47 28.86
N ASP A 26 5.45 38.29 29.86
CA ASP A 26 5.65 37.94 31.27
C ASP A 26 4.47 37.14 31.82
N PHE A 27 4.68 35.83 31.92
CA PHE A 27 3.70 34.90 32.47
C PHE A 27 4.10 34.37 33.85
N LYS A 28 5.13 34.91 34.51
CA LYS A 28 5.68 34.31 35.75
C LYS A 28 4.62 34.11 36.84
N ARG A 29 3.82 35.14 37.11
CA ARG A 29 2.76 35.11 38.13
C ARG A 29 1.58 34.22 37.72
N ILE A 30 1.28 34.18 36.42
CA ILE A 30 0.24 33.29 35.87
C ILE A 30 0.69 31.83 36.03
N ASN A 31 1.93 31.52 35.66
CA ASN A 31 2.56 30.20 35.80
C ASN A 31 2.50 29.69 37.23
N GLU A 32 2.84 30.52 38.23
CA GLU A 32 2.70 30.18 39.66
C GLU A 32 1.25 29.86 40.04
N THR A 33 0.28 30.63 39.52
CA THR A 33 -1.14 30.42 39.80
C THR A 33 -1.67 29.14 39.15
N VAL A 34 -1.28 28.88 37.89
CA VAL A 34 -1.69 27.67 37.15
C VAL A 34 -1.07 26.42 37.76
N ALA A 35 0.19 26.48 38.21
CA ALA A 35 0.85 25.38 38.91
C ALA A 35 0.07 24.97 40.17
N LYS A 36 -0.38 25.94 40.97
CA LYS A 36 -1.25 25.71 42.14
C LYS A 36 -2.60 25.09 41.74
N ILE A 37 -3.24 25.59 40.68
CA ILE A 37 -4.54 25.06 40.20
C ILE A 37 -4.39 23.60 39.74
N LYS A 38 -3.30 23.27 39.05
CA LYS A 38 -3.03 21.93 38.51
C LYS A 38 -2.40 20.97 39.51
N GLY A 39 -1.94 21.44 40.67
CA GLY A 39 -1.27 20.62 41.70
C GLY A 39 0.12 20.13 41.29
N VAL A 40 0.88 20.95 40.55
CA VAL A 40 2.23 20.64 40.07
C VAL A 40 3.26 21.63 40.62
N ASP A 41 4.53 21.22 40.70
CA ASP A 41 5.61 22.04 41.29
C ASP A 41 5.91 23.31 40.48
N SER A 42 5.76 23.24 39.15
CA SER A 42 5.93 24.39 38.26
C SER A 42 5.09 24.21 37.00
N PHE A 43 4.74 25.32 36.37
CA PHE A 43 4.02 25.34 35.10
C PHE A 43 4.66 26.39 34.20
N ASP A 44 4.73 26.10 32.91
CA ASP A 44 5.17 27.05 31.90
C ASP A 44 4.10 27.19 30.83
N ILE A 45 3.50 28.36 30.70
CA ILE A 45 2.47 28.60 29.69
C ILE A 45 2.99 28.44 28.26
N TYR A 46 4.30 28.58 28.02
CA TYR A 46 4.89 28.33 26.71
C TYR A 46 4.92 26.85 26.32
N SER A 47 4.69 25.95 27.27
CA SER A 47 4.45 24.52 26.99
C SER A 47 3.11 24.27 26.30
N CYS A 48 2.13 25.18 26.43
CA CYS A 48 0.85 25.09 25.72
C CYS A 48 1.05 25.47 24.25
N VAL A 49 0.86 24.49 23.37
CA VAL A 49 1.04 24.65 21.92
C VAL A 49 -0.26 24.64 21.13
N HIS A 50 -1.40 24.43 21.80
CA HIS A 50 -2.74 24.38 21.21
C HIS A 50 -3.67 25.45 21.81
N SER A 51 -4.47 26.11 20.97
CA SER A 51 -5.40 27.16 21.37
C SER A 51 -6.45 26.65 22.38
N LYS A 52 -6.95 25.42 22.19
CA LYS A 52 -7.91 24.78 23.11
C LYS A 52 -7.35 24.58 24.52
N GLU A 53 -6.11 24.08 24.62
CA GLU A 53 -5.45 23.85 25.91
C GLU A 53 -5.26 25.16 26.69
N LEU A 54 -4.87 26.23 25.99
CA LEU A 54 -4.74 27.55 26.60
C LEU A 54 -6.11 28.10 27.03
N GLN A 55 -7.18 27.83 26.28
CA GLN A 55 -8.54 28.28 26.62
C GLN A 55 -9.03 27.61 27.91
N ASP A 56 -8.82 26.30 28.07
CA ASP A 56 -9.18 25.57 29.28
C ASP A 56 -8.44 26.13 30.53
N ILE A 57 -7.18 26.55 30.36
CA ILE A 57 -6.40 27.22 31.41
C ILE A 57 -6.96 28.61 31.73
N ILE A 58 -7.29 29.40 30.71
CA ILE A 58 -7.90 30.73 30.88
C ILE A 58 -9.22 30.63 31.65
N ASP A 59 -10.07 29.67 31.30
CA ASP A 59 -11.35 29.45 31.97
C ASP A 59 -11.14 29.03 33.44
N SER A 60 -10.14 28.20 33.70
CA SER A 60 -9.74 27.82 35.06
C SER A 60 -9.22 29.00 35.88
N LEU A 61 -8.46 29.91 35.25
CA LEU A 61 -7.96 31.14 35.89
C LEU A 61 -9.09 32.11 36.22
N TYR A 62 -10.09 32.29 35.35
CA TYR A 62 -11.24 33.16 35.64
C TYR A 62 -12.11 32.66 36.80
N ASN A 63 -12.08 31.36 37.08
CA ASN A 63 -12.73 30.76 38.26
C ASN A 63 -11.87 30.85 39.54
N ASN A 64 -10.62 31.31 39.45
CA ASN A 64 -9.70 31.41 40.59
C ASN A 64 -9.74 32.82 41.23
N LYS A 65 -9.99 32.87 42.55
CA LYS A 65 -10.11 34.13 43.30
C LYS A 65 -8.80 34.92 43.39
N GLU A 66 -7.66 34.25 43.49
CA GLU A 66 -6.33 34.87 43.56
C GLU A 66 -6.01 35.58 42.24
N PHE A 67 -6.26 34.92 41.11
CA PHE A 67 -6.13 35.49 39.77
C PHE A 67 -6.98 36.75 39.60
N MET A 68 -8.28 36.66 39.93
CA MET A 68 -9.21 37.78 39.78
C MET A 68 -8.84 39.00 40.64
N GLN A 69 -8.14 38.80 41.76
CA GLN A 69 -7.71 39.88 42.63
C GLN A 69 -6.52 40.66 42.04
N TYR A 70 -5.47 39.96 41.60
CA TYR A 70 -4.30 40.65 41.04
C TYR A 70 -4.56 41.17 39.63
N GLU A 71 -5.48 40.56 38.87
CA GLU A 71 -5.86 41.03 37.54
C GLU A 71 -6.54 42.40 37.59
N LYS A 72 -7.44 42.60 38.56
CA LYS A 72 -8.07 43.92 38.80
C LYS A 72 -7.02 44.98 39.19
N THR A 73 -6.06 44.58 40.02
CA THR A 73 -4.98 45.50 40.48
C THR A 73 -4.01 45.85 39.35
N GLY A 74 -3.77 44.90 38.43
CA GLY A 74 -2.89 45.05 37.28
C GLY A 74 -3.55 45.66 36.04
N SER A 75 -4.72 46.31 36.17
CA SER A 75 -5.43 46.95 35.05
C SER A 75 -5.66 46.01 33.84
N TYR A 76 -5.98 44.75 34.11
CA TYR A 76 -6.23 43.70 33.12
C TYR A 76 -5.04 43.30 32.24
N GLN A 77 -3.81 43.58 32.68
CA GLN A 77 -2.61 43.26 31.91
C GLN A 77 -2.44 41.75 31.68
N TYR A 78 -2.85 40.89 32.63
CA TYR A 78 -2.63 39.45 32.53
C TYR A 78 -3.61 38.80 31.56
N SER A 79 -4.88 39.20 31.55
CA SER A 79 -5.83 38.75 30.50
C SER A 79 -5.41 39.24 29.12
N ASN A 80 -4.85 40.45 29.02
CA ASN A 80 -4.37 40.97 27.74
C ASN A 80 -3.13 40.21 27.23
N ALA A 81 -2.21 39.81 28.12
CA ALA A 81 -1.11 38.92 27.80
C ALA A 81 -1.61 37.55 27.32
N LEU A 82 -2.56 36.92 28.04
CA LEU A 82 -3.16 35.64 27.67
C LEU A 82 -3.89 35.69 26.32
N LYS A 83 -4.67 36.75 26.06
CA LYS A 83 -5.35 36.96 24.76
C LYS A 83 -4.36 37.13 23.62
N THR A 84 -3.22 37.77 23.87
CA THR A 84 -2.18 37.96 22.85
C THR A 84 -1.48 36.65 22.54
N TYR A 85 -1.20 35.83 23.55
CA TYR A 85 -0.66 34.49 23.36
C TYR A 85 -1.67 33.56 22.66
N MET A 86 -2.97 33.68 22.98
CA MET A 86 -4.03 32.97 22.26
C MET A 86 -4.07 33.35 20.78
N ARG A 87 -3.97 34.64 20.45
CA ARG A 87 -3.87 35.09 19.04
C ARG A 87 -2.66 34.52 18.35
N PHE A 88 -1.51 34.43 19.02
CA PHE A 88 -0.32 33.78 18.49
C PHE A 88 -0.54 32.30 18.23
N LEU A 89 -1.15 31.54 19.16
CA LEU A 89 -1.44 30.12 18.95
C LEU A 89 -2.46 29.91 17.82
N CYS A 90 -3.54 30.70 17.78
CA CYS A 90 -4.50 30.65 16.68
C CYS A 90 -3.85 31.01 15.33
N ALA A 91 -3.00 32.05 15.29
CA ALA A 91 -2.25 32.40 14.09
C ALA A 91 -1.29 31.28 13.71
N LYS A 92 -0.57 30.67 14.66
CA LYS A 92 0.31 29.53 14.44
C LYS A 92 -0.46 28.31 13.94
N GLU A 93 -1.67 28.06 14.39
CA GLU A 93 -2.55 27.00 13.90
C GLU A 93 -3.05 27.29 12.48
N ILE A 94 -3.49 28.53 12.20
CA ILE A 94 -3.90 28.99 10.87
C ILE A 94 -2.72 28.90 9.89
N PHE A 95 -1.58 29.46 10.26
CA PHE A 95 -0.36 29.45 9.45
C PHE A 95 0.33 28.09 9.43
N SER A 96 0.11 27.20 10.39
CA SER A 96 0.54 25.79 10.28
C SER A 96 -0.37 25.03 9.32
N ASN A 97 -1.66 25.36 9.27
CA ASN A 97 -2.57 24.83 8.23
C ASN A 97 -2.27 25.43 6.84
N GLU A 98 -1.82 26.68 6.76
CA GLU A 98 -1.37 27.31 5.52
C GLU A 98 0.08 26.93 5.15
N ALA A 99 0.99 26.71 6.10
CA ALA A 99 2.37 26.27 5.89
C ALA A 99 2.49 24.74 5.76
N LYS A 100 1.46 23.96 6.13
CA LYS A 100 1.21 22.62 5.58
C LYS A 100 0.86 22.66 4.09
N LYS A 101 0.76 23.85 3.48
CA LYS A 101 1.00 24.05 2.03
C LYS A 101 2.51 24.19 1.70
N VAL A 102 3.41 23.52 2.42
CA VAL A 102 4.58 22.93 1.74
C VAL A 102 4.00 22.03 0.67
N LYS A 103 4.08 22.45 -0.61
CA LYS A 103 3.66 21.74 -1.84
C LYS A 103 3.24 20.27 -1.62
N LEU A 104 2.07 20.04 -1.03
CA LEU A 104 1.24 18.91 -1.40
C LEU A 104 0.73 19.28 -2.79
N PRO A 105 0.74 18.38 -3.77
CA PRO A 105 0.20 18.71 -5.07
C PRO A 105 -1.26 19.13 -4.88
N SER A 106 -1.55 20.39 -5.18
CA SER A 106 -2.87 20.99 -5.24
C SER A 106 -3.72 20.43 -6.40
N ASN A 107 -3.57 19.14 -6.73
CA ASN A 107 -4.06 18.53 -7.98
C ASN A 107 -4.92 17.28 -7.74
N LEU A 108 -5.64 17.18 -6.62
CA LEU A 108 -6.65 16.14 -6.46
C LEU A 108 -7.95 16.66 -7.06
N THR A 109 -8.19 16.31 -8.31
CA THR A 109 -9.37 16.73 -9.03
C THR A 109 -10.56 15.84 -8.69
N LEU A 110 -11.77 16.40 -8.76
CA LEU A 110 -13.00 15.71 -8.38
C LEU A 110 -13.34 14.56 -9.34
N GLN A 111 -13.07 14.75 -10.63
CA GLN A 111 -13.19 13.70 -11.66
C GLN A 111 -11.82 13.44 -12.27
N GLN A 112 -11.33 12.21 -12.20
CA GLN A 112 -10.01 11.86 -12.75
C GLN A 112 -9.97 10.47 -13.38
N ILE A 113 -9.41 10.38 -14.59
CA ILE A 113 -9.14 9.12 -15.27
C ILE A 113 -7.63 8.85 -15.27
N TYR A 114 -7.24 7.72 -14.70
CA TYR A 114 -5.88 7.20 -14.75
C TYR A 114 -5.74 6.29 -15.97
N TYR A 115 -4.84 6.63 -16.88
CA TYR A 115 -4.63 5.88 -18.12
C TYR A 115 -3.15 5.64 -18.39
N GLY A 116 -2.85 4.71 -19.30
CA GLY A 116 -1.51 4.28 -19.67
C GLY A 116 -1.41 2.76 -19.73
N ALA A 117 -0.22 2.28 -20.10
CA ALA A 117 0.05 0.87 -20.34
C ALA A 117 -0.37 -0.07 -19.18
N PRO A 118 -0.66 -1.35 -19.47
CA PRO A 118 -0.88 -2.37 -18.45
C PRO A 118 0.37 -2.52 -17.56
N GLY A 119 0.17 -2.69 -16.26
CA GLY A 119 1.29 -2.84 -15.32
C GLY A 119 1.98 -1.55 -14.85
N THR A 120 1.45 -0.36 -15.15
CA THR A 120 1.97 0.93 -14.64
C THR A 120 1.50 1.28 -13.22
N GLY A 121 0.67 0.43 -12.61
CA GLY A 121 0.23 0.59 -11.22
C GLY A 121 -0.97 1.52 -10.99
N LYS A 122 -1.78 1.81 -12.02
CA LYS A 122 -2.99 2.66 -11.96
C LYS A 122 -3.87 2.41 -10.71
N SER A 123 -4.41 1.21 -10.58
CA SER A 123 -5.32 0.84 -9.47
C SER A 123 -4.61 0.84 -8.11
N LYS A 124 -3.30 0.54 -8.08
CA LYS A 124 -2.49 0.60 -6.85
C LYS A 124 -2.26 2.04 -6.41
N THR A 125 -2.01 2.96 -7.33
CA THR A 125 -1.90 4.40 -7.08
C THR A 125 -3.18 4.95 -6.49
N ILE A 126 -4.33 4.63 -7.09
CA ILE A 126 -5.64 5.03 -6.55
C ILE A 126 -5.82 4.48 -5.12
N LYS A 127 -5.62 3.17 -4.91
CA LYS A 127 -5.76 2.55 -3.58
C LYS A 127 -4.89 3.24 -2.51
N ASN A 128 -3.69 3.67 -2.88
CA ASN A 128 -2.78 4.36 -1.98
C ASN A 128 -3.23 5.80 -1.67
N LEU A 129 -3.76 6.51 -2.66
CA LEU A 129 -4.23 7.89 -2.53
C LEU A 129 -5.53 7.99 -1.73
N THR A 130 -6.38 6.96 -1.80
CA THR A 130 -7.66 6.89 -1.08
C THR A 130 -7.57 6.14 0.25
N PHE A 131 -6.36 5.85 0.74
CA PHE A 131 -6.17 5.09 1.98
C PHE A 131 -6.70 5.89 3.18
N GLY A 132 -7.55 5.25 4.01
CA GLY A 132 -8.16 5.89 5.19
C GLY A 132 -9.42 6.71 4.88
N GLU A 133 -9.82 6.82 3.62
CA GLU A 133 -11.04 7.51 3.19
C GLU A 133 -12.16 6.51 2.89
N SER A 134 -13.39 7.00 2.73
CA SER A 134 -14.50 6.13 2.36
C SER A 134 -14.52 5.89 0.86
N VAL A 135 -14.56 4.63 0.47
CA VAL A 135 -14.37 4.20 -0.92
C VAL A 135 -15.44 3.18 -1.27
N ILE A 136 -16.17 3.45 -2.35
CA ILE A 136 -16.99 2.46 -3.06
C ILE A 136 -16.32 2.23 -4.41
N ARG A 137 -16.18 0.96 -4.80
CA ARG A 137 -15.47 0.56 -6.01
C ARG A 137 -16.35 -0.35 -6.85
N THR A 138 -16.36 -0.08 -8.16
CA THR A 138 -17.01 -0.90 -9.17
C THR A 138 -16.08 -1.08 -10.38
N THR A 139 -16.37 -2.06 -11.21
CA THR A 139 -15.67 -2.33 -12.47
C THR A 139 -16.70 -2.33 -13.59
N PHE A 140 -16.41 -1.67 -14.70
CA PHE A 140 -17.30 -1.72 -15.86
C PHE A 140 -17.02 -2.96 -16.71
N HIS A 141 -18.09 -3.56 -17.20
CA HIS A 141 -18.11 -4.72 -18.07
C HIS A 141 -18.87 -4.38 -19.36
N PRO A 142 -18.73 -5.18 -20.44
CA PRO A 142 -19.47 -4.95 -21.67
C PRO A 142 -20.99 -4.88 -21.48
N ASP A 143 -21.51 -5.66 -20.52
CA ASP A 143 -22.94 -5.73 -20.18
C ASP A 143 -23.34 -4.73 -19.08
N SER A 144 -22.42 -3.88 -18.61
CA SER A 144 -22.77 -2.84 -17.63
C SER A 144 -23.71 -1.81 -18.24
N ASP A 145 -24.80 -1.53 -17.53
CA ASP A 145 -25.82 -0.56 -17.88
C ASP A 145 -26.14 0.39 -16.70
N TYR A 146 -27.11 1.28 -16.90
CA TYR A 146 -27.57 2.21 -15.88
C TYR A 146 -28.03 1.50 -14.60
N ALA A 147 -28.77 0.39 -14.72
CA ALA A 147 -29.32 -0.35 -13.58
C ALA A 147 -28.21 -1.00 -12.72
N SER A 148 -27.14 -1.49 -13.36
CA SER A 148 -25.98 -2.09 -12.69
C SER A 148 -25.07 -1.07 -11.99
N PHE A 149 -25.13 0.21 -12.40
CA PHE A 149 -24.30 1.26 -11.84
C PHE A 149 -25.03 2.13 -10.81
N VAL A 150 -26.30 2.43 -11.07
CA VAL A 150 -27.15 3.32 -10.27
C VAL A 150 -28.01 2.52 -9.30
N GLY A 151 -28.78 1.57 -9.80
CA GLY A 151 -29.74 0.79 -9.02
C GLY A 151 -30.96 0.41 -9.83
N THR A 152 -31.64 -0.65 -9.38
CA THR A 152 -32.92 -1.08 -9.96
C THR A 152 -33.71 -1.94 -8.97
N TYR A 153 -35.00 -2.13 -9.22
CA TYR A 153 -35.80 -3.10 -8.49
C TYR A 153 -35.37 -4.53 -8.83
N LYS A 154 -35.10 -5.32 -7.78
CA LYS A 154 -34.79 -6.74 -7.89
C LYS A 154 -35.77 -7.55 -7.05
N PRO A 155 -36.15 -8.76 -7.49
CA PRO A 155 -36.85 -9.70 -6.65
C PRO A 155 -35.92 -10.16 -5.53
N ILE A 156 -36.40 -10.10 -4.29
CA ILE A 156 -35.76 -10.62 -3.10
C ILE A 156 -36.72 -11.54 -2.38
N THR A 157 -36.19 -12.55 -1.70
CA THR A 157 -36.98 -13.39 -0.80
C THR A 157 -36.95 -12.78 0.59
N GLU A 158 -38.12 -12.53 1.17
CA GLU A 158 -38.26 -12.13 2.56
C GLU A 158 -39.10 -13.15 3.34
N GLU A 159 -38.67 -13.44 4.57
CA GLU A 159 -39.49 -14.20 5.51
C GLU A 159 -40.60 -13.30 6.04
N VAL A 160 -41.85 -13.72 5.86
CA VAL A 160 -43.02 -13.06 6.43
C VAL A 160 -43.81 -14.02 7.31
N ASP A 161 -44.53 -13.47 8.29
CA ASP A 161 -45.47 -14.25 9.08
C ASP A 161 -46.53 -14.87 8.16
N LEU A 162 -46.63 -16.20 8.16
CA LEU A 162 -47.66 -16.93 7.44
C LEU A 162 -49.03 -16.55 8.03
N ARG A 163 -49.96 -16.16 7.16
CA ARG A 163 -51.32 -15.81 7.56
C ARG A 163 -52.33 -16.73 6.87
N ASP A 164 -53.34 -17.16 7.62
CA ASP A 164 -54.44 -17.96 7.10
C ASP A 164 -55.37 -17.14 6.18
N CYS A 165 -56.40 -17.78 5.62
CA CYS A 165 -57.37 -17.12 4.73
C CYS A 165 -58.23 -16.03 5.42
N TYR A 166 -58.15 -15.89 6.74
CA TYR A 166 -58.79 -14.84 7.53
C TYR A 166 -57.79 -13.76 7.99
N GLY A 167 -56.53 -13.86 7.58
CA GLY A 167 -55.47 -12.91 7.90
C GLY A 167 -54.83 -13.09 9.29
N LYS A 168 -55.14 -14.18 10.01
CA LYS A 168 -54.57 -14.49 11.33
C LYS A 168 -53.21 -15.16 11.17
N LYS A 169 -52.25 -14.80 12.04
CA LYS A 169 -50.93 -15.45 12.05
C LYS A 169 -51.08 -16.93 12.37
N VAL A 170 -50.46 -17.78 11.55
CA VAL A 170 -50.39 -19.22 11.77
C VAL A 170 -49.36 -19.48 12.86
N ILE A 171 -49.72 -20.27 13.87
CA ILE A 171 -48.85 -20.64 14.99
C ILE A 171 -48.65 -22.14 14.91
N ASP A 172 -47.40 -22.58 15.02
CA ASP A 172 -47.03 -23.98 15.09
C ASP A 172 -47.45 -24.56 16.45
N GLU A 173 -48.26 -25.61 16.46
CA GLU A 173 -48.85 -26.16 17.69
C GLU A 173 -47.83 -26.88 18.59
N GLU A 174 -46.69 -27.32 18.04
CA GLU A 174 -45.64 -28.03 18.80
C GLU A 174 -44.64 -27.06 19.44
N THR A 175 -44.33 -25.96 18.75
CA THR A 175 -43.32 -24.97 19.18
C THR A 175 -43.93 -23.70 19.74
N ASN A 176 -45.23 -23.45 19.50
CA ASN A 176 -45.96 -22.23 19.86
C ASN A 176 -45.36 -20.95 19.25
N GLU A 177 -44.62 -21.08 18.14
CA GLU A 177 -44.02 -19.98 17.38
C GLU A 177 -44.85 -19.62 16.14
N VAL A 178 -44.73 -18.38 15.67
CA VAL A 178 -45.38 -17.95 14.42
C VAL A 178 -44.68 -18.62 13.25
N VAL A 179 -45.44 -19.36 12.44
CA VAL A 179 -44.95 -19.96 11.20
C VAL A 179 -44.60 -18.85 10.23
N LYS A 180 -43.44 -18.96 9.59
CA LYS A 180 -42.99 -18.04 8.56
C LYS A 180 -43.06 -18.70 7.18
N GLU A 181 -43.27 -17.89 6.16
CA GLU A 181 -43.16 -18.30 4.76
C GLU A 181 -42.19 -17.37 4.01
N GLU A 182 -41.55 -17.92 3.00
CA GLU A 182 -40.73 -17.16 2.06
C GLU A 182 -41.63 -16.54 0.98
N ARG A 183 -41.64 -15.21 0.88
CA ARG A 183 -42.33 -14.50 -0.20
C ARG A 183 -41.36 -13.69 -1.05
N ILE A 184 -41.63 -13.65 -2.35
CA ILE A 184 -40.90 -12.80 -3.29
C ILE A 184 -41.45 -11.37 -3.17
N ALA A 185 -40.60 -10.45 -2.75
CA ALA A 185 -40.85 -9.01 -2.74
C ALA A 185 -39.93 -8.31 -3.74
N TYR A 186 -40.40 -7.20 -4.32
CA TYR A 186 -39.56 -6.36 -5.18
C TYR A 186 -39.01 -5.20 -4.37
N LYS A 187 -37.68 -5.09 -4.29
CA LYS A 187 -37.00 -4.01 -3.57
C LYS A 187 -36.02 -3.30 -4.49
N PHE A 188 -35.99 -1.98 -4.39
CA PHE A 188 -34.96 -1.18 -5.06
C PHE A 188 -33.61 -1.46 -4.41
N ILE A 189 -32.66 -1.95 -5.19
CA ILE A 189 -31.30 -2.24 -4.75
C ILE A 189 -30.38 -1.16 -5.34
N PRO A 190 -29.88 -0.22 -4.52
CA PRO A 190 -28.90 0.75 -4.98
C PRO A 190 -27.63 0.04 -5.44
N GLN A 191 -26.87 0.68 -6.32
CA GLN A 191 -25.57 0.21 -6.76
C GLN A 191 -24.52 1.30 -6.47
N ALA A 192 -23.28 1.03 -6.91
CA ALA A 192 -22.09 1.78 -6.53
C ALA A 192 -22.24 3.32 -6.61
N PHE A 193 -22.93 3.85 -7.62
CA PHE A 193 -23.16 5.29 -7.72
C PHE A 193 -24.06 5.82 -6.60
N LEU A 194 -25.26 5.27 -6.40
CA LEU A 194 -26.19 5.77 -5.40
C LEU A 194 -25.68 5.56 -3.98
N GLU A 195 -25.00 4.44 -3.71
CA GLU A 195 -24.35 4.21 -2.42
C GLU A 195 -23.31 5.31 -2.14
N ALA A 196 -22.44 5.63 -3.11
CA ALA A 196 -21.44 6.68 -2.96
C ALA A 196 -22.07 8.07 -2.86
N TYR A 197 -23.15 8.31 -3.60
CA TYR A 197 -23.90 9.57 -3.56
C TYR A 197 -24.48 9.83 -2.17
N VAL A 198 -25.19 8.86 -1.60
CA VAL A 198 -25.81 8.96 -0.27
C VAL A 198 -24.75 9.18 0.80
N GLU A 199 -23.68 8.37 0.77
CA GLU A 199 -22.57 8.48 1.72
C GLU A 199 -21.86 9.84 1.64
N ALA A 200 -21.70 10.40 0.44
CA ALA A 200 -21.08 11.71 0.27
C ALA A 200 -21.92 12.83 0.90
N TRP A 201 -23.24 12.82 0.66
CA TRP A 201 -24.17 13.78 1.27
C TRP A 201 -24.24 13.65 2.79
N LYS A 202 -24.29 12.42 3.32
CA LYS A 202 -24.23 12.16 4.77
C LYS A 202 -22.89 12.56 5.40
N LYS A 203 -21.82 12.68 4.62
CA LYS A 203 -20.49 13.12 5.11
C LYS A 203 -20.22 14.60 4.86
N LEU A 204 -21.13 15.33 4.21
CA LEU A 204 -20.89 16.71 3.82
C LEU A 204 -20.63 17.58 5.06
N GLY A 205 -19.50 18.30 5.06
CA GLY A 205 -19.06 19.13 6.20
C GLY A 205 -18.20 18.41 7.25
N SER A 206 -18.03 17.08 7.17
CA SER A 206 -17.24 16.30 8.15
C SER A 206 -15.73 16.25 7.86
N SER A 207 -15.22 17.05 6.92
CA SER A 207 -13.88 16.97 6.30
C SER A 207 -13.52 15.64 5.60
N LYS A 208 -14.34 14.59 5.76
CA LYS A 208 -14.14 13.28 5.12
C LYS A 208 -14.54 13.30 3.65
N LYS A 209 -13.75 12.61 2.83
CA LYS A 209 -14.00 12.46 1.39
C LYS A 209 -14.72 11.15 1.13
N GLN A 210 -15.55 11.15 0.09
CA GLN A 210 -16.16 9.96 -0.46
C GLN A 210 -15.60 9.73 -1.86
N TYR A 211 -15.09 8.52 -2.11
CA TYR A 211 -14.59 8.13 -3.43
C TYR A 211 -15.53 7.10 -4.05
N LEU A 212 -15.85 7.31 -5.32
CA LEU A 212 -16.39 6.31 -6.23
C LEU A 212 -15.27 5.95 -7.21
N ILE A 213 -14.79 4.71 -7.16
CA ILE A 213 -13.74 4.20 -8.04
C ILE A 213 -14.38 3.33 -9.13
N ILE A 214 -14.14 3.68 -10.39
CA ILE A 214 -14.62 2.93 -11.55
C ILE A 214 -13.41 2.31 -12.27
N GLU A 215 -13.16 1.03 -12.06
CA GLU A 215 -12.12 0.32 -12.79
C GLU A 215 -12.59 0.01 -14.21
N GLU A 216 -11.67 0.16 -15.17
CA GLU A 216 -11.87 -0.18 -16.58
C GLU A 216 -13.10 0.51 -17.21
N ILE A 217 -13.24 1.82 -16.98
CA ILE A 217 -14.43 2.62 -17.37
C ILE A 217 -14.79 2.51 -18.87
N ASN A 218 -13.82 2.22 -19.73
CA ASN A 218 -14.02 2.07 -21.17
C ASN A 218 -14.37 0.64 -21.63
N ARG A 219 -14.53 -0.32 -20.72
CA ARG A 219 -15.10 -1.64 -21.04
C ARG A 219 -16.63 -1.63 -21.15
N GLY A 220 -17.27 -0.60 -20.62
CA GLY A 220 -18.71 -0.39 -20.74
C GLY A 220 -19.04 0.85 -21.58
N ASN A 221 -20.25 0.89 -22.14
CA ASN A 221 -20.74 2.06 -22.85
C ASN A 221 -21.02 3.20 -21.86
N CYS A 222 -20.07 4.13 -21.72
CA CYS A 222 -20.15 5.24 -20.76
C CYS A 222 -21.42 6.07 -20.89
N ALA A 223 -21.88 6.35 -22.12
CA ALA A 223 -23.09 7.14 -22.34
C ALA A 223 -24.34 6.42 -21.84
N GLN A 224 -24.44 5.11 -22.08
CA GLN A 224 -25.56 4.30 -21.61
C GLN A 224 -25.54 4.09 -20.08
N ILE A 225 -24.35 3.90 -19.50
CA ILE A 225 -24.21 3.63 -18.07
C ILE A 225 -24.49 4.89 -17.23
N PHE A 226 -23.99 6.05 -17.66
CA PHE A 226 -24.22 7.29 -16.92
C PHE A 226 -25.58 7.91 -17.23
N GLY A 227 -26.13 7.74 -18.44
CA GLY A 227 -27.39 8.37 -18.84
C GLY A 227 -27.38 9.87 -18.54
N ASP A 228 -28.42 10.36 -17.84
CA ASP A 228 -28.54 11.76 -17.45
C ASP A 228 -27.58 12.19 -16.34
N LEU A 229 -27.04 11.24 -15.54
CA LEU A 229 -26.02 11.52 -14.51
C LEU A 229 -24.76 12.16 -15.10
N PHE A 230 -24.57 11.98 -16.40
CA PHE A 230 -23.50 12.60 -17.16
C PHE A 230 -23.44 14.13 -17.01
N GLN A 231 -24.60 14.79 -16.96
CA GLN A 231 -24.67 16.26 -16.78
C GLN A 231 -24.16 16.68 -15.40
N LEU A 232 -24.32 15.82 -14.41
CA LEU A 232 -23.87 16.09 -13.06
C LEU A 232 -22.37 16.17 -12.94
N LEU A 233 -21.58 15.66 -13.90
CA LEU A 233 -20.12 15.66 -13.83
C LEU A 233 -19.52 17.06 -14.07
N ASP A 234 -20.25 17.99 -14.68
CA ASP A 234 -19.82 19.39 -14.78
C ASP A 234 -19.82 20.02 -13.38
N ARG A 235 -18.67 20.49 -12.91
CA ARG A 235 -18.44 20.98 -11.53
C ARG A 235 -18.21 22.49 -11.48
N ASN A 236 -18.90 23.14 -10.55
CA ASN A 236 -18.71 24.55 -10.26
C ASN A 236 -17.44 24.81 -9.43
N GLU A 237 -17.11 26.09 -9.23
CA GLU A 237 -15.93 26.52 -8.45
C GLU A 237 -15.93 26.07 -6.97
N TYR A 238 -17.10 25.70 -6.44
CA TYR A 238 -17.27 25.17 -5.08
C TYR A 238 -17.24 23.63 -5.03
N GLY A 239 -17.09 22.96 -6.17
CA GLY A 239 -17.02 21.51 -6.30
C GLY A 239 -18.37 20.80 -6.34
N PHE A 240 -19.49 21.51 -6.42
CA PHE A 240 -20.81 20.89 -6.64
C PHE A 240 -21.11 20.76 -8.14
N SER A 241 -22.07 19.93 -8.53
CA SER A 241 -22.57 19.90 -9.91
C SER A 241 -23.11 21.27 -10.34
N ASP A 242 -22.78 21.74 -11.55
CA ASP A 242 -23.35 22.98 -12.11
C ASP A 242 -24.82 22.82 -12.49
N TYR A 243 -25.17 21.66 -13.05
CA TYR A 243 -26.48 21.41 -13.63
C TYR A 243 -27.20 20.30 -12.87
N PRO A 244 -28.13 20.63 -11.94
CA PRO A 244 -28.98 19.63 -11.30
C PRO A 244 -29.86 18.91 -12.30
N ILE A 245 -30.11 17.62 -12.08
CA ILE A 245 -31.06 16.82 -12.87
C ILE A 245 -32.22 16.35 -12.00
N VAL A 246 -33.32 15.95 -12.64
CA VAL A 246 -34.47 15.35 -11.96
C VAL A 246 -34.25 13.85 -11.83
N ALA A 247 -34.32 13.30 -10.62
CA ALA A 247 -34.28 11.85 -10.45
C ALA A 247 -35.60 11.19 -10.88
N ASP A 248 -35.56 9.95 -11.33
CA ASP A 248 -36.78 9.16 -11.53
C ASP A 248 -37.48 8.86 -10.20
N LYS A 249 -38.74 8.41 -10.27
CA LYS A 249 -39.60 8.20 -9.09
C LYS A 249 -39.08 7.11 -8.15
N ASP A 250 -38.35 6.12 -8.66
CA ASP A 250 -37.84 5.02 -7.88
C ASP A 250 -36.61 5.46 -7.08
N MET A 251 -35.71 6.21 -7.71
CA MET A 251 -34.61 6.90 -7.03
C MET A 251 -35.11 7.90 -5.98
N GLN A 252 -36.15 8.69 -6.29
CA GLN A 252 -36.74 9.65 -5.34
C GLN A 252 -37.17 8.96 -4.04
N LYS A 253 -37.99 7.90 -4.15
CA LYS A 253 -38.47 7.14 -3.00
C LYS A 253 -37.32 6.53 -2.18
N TYR A 254 -36.30 6.02 -2.86
CA TYR A 254 -35.13 5.46 -2.20
C TYR A 254 -34.35 6.55 -1.44
N LEU A 255 -34.04 7.67 -2.09
CA LEU A 255 -33.25 8.75 -1.52
C LEU A 255 -33.98 9.49 -0.38
N GLU A 256 -35.28 9.74 -0.54
CA GLU A 256 -36.11 10.35 0.51
C GLU A 256 -36.05 9.51 1.80
N LYS A 257 -36.14 8.19 1.67
CA LYS A 257 -35.99 7.26 2.80
C LYS A 257 -34.57 7.27 3.37
N GLU A 258 -33.54 7.29 2.53
CA GLU A 258 -32.14 7.28 2.98
C GLU A 258 -31.73 8.56 3.71
N PHE A 259 -32.32 9.70 3.36
CA PHE A 259 -32.07 11.00 3.97
C PHE A 259 -33.08 11.36 5.06
N GLU A 260 -34.01 10.47 5.40
CA GLU A 260 -34.96 10.68 6.49
C GLU A 260 -34.22 10.95 7.82
N GLY A 261 -34.54 12.08 8.47
CA GLY A 261 -33.90 12.51 9.71
C GLY A 261 -32.48 13.08 9.55
N TRP A 262 -31.99 13.23 8.31
CA TRP A 262 -30.69 13.85 8.04
C TRP A 262 -30.82 15.34 7.72
N GLU A 263 -29.98 16.19 8.33
CA GLU A 263 -29.95 17.63 8.07
C GLU A 263 -28.57 18.09 7.58
N ILE A 264 -28.58 18.95 6.54
CA ILE A 264 -27.36 19.57 6.00
C ILE A 264 -27.08 20.89 6.71
N THR A 265 -25.94 20.96 7.38
CA THR A 265 -25.51 22.11 8.19
C THR A 265 -25.34 23.41 7.39
N ASN A 266 -24.92 23.34 6.12
CA ASN A 266 -24.63 24.51 5.27
C ASN A 266 -25.72 24.78 4.22
N LYS A 267 -26.99 24.48 4.53
CA LYS A 267 -28.09 24.51 3.56
C LYS A 267 -28.25 25.84 2.81
N ASP A 268 -28.15 26.96 3.50
CA ASP A 268 -28.41 28.28 2.89
C ASP A 268 -27.36 28.65 1.84
N LYS A 269 -26.09 28.29 2.08
CA LYS A 269 -25.02 28.49 1.12
C LYS A 269 -25.24 27.65 -0.13
N ILE A 270 -25.64 26.38 0.04
CA ILE A 270 -25.89 25.48 -1.09
C ILE A 270 -27.09 25.97 -1.90
N ASN A 271 -28.19 26.39 -1.25
CA ASN A 271 -29.34 26.96 -1.93
C ASN A 271 -28.98 28.19 -2.78
N GLN A 272 -28.13 29.08 -2.26
CA GLN A 272 -27.65 30.26 -3.00
C GLN A 272 -26.88 29.92 -4.27
N LEU A 273 -26.16 28.79 -4.33
CA LEU A 273 -25.42 28.37 -5.53
C LEU A 273 -26.31 28.16 -6.75
N TYR A 274 -27.58 27.82 -6.54
CA TYR A 274 -28.51 27.48 -7.61
C TYR A 274 -29.60 28.55 -7.83
N GLY A 275 -29.56 29.64 -7.07
CA GLY A 275 -30.61 30.67 -7.14
C GLY A 275 -32.01 30.19 -6.71
N GLU A 276 -32.10 29.00 -6.09
CA GLU A 276 -33.34 28.37 -5.64
C GLU A 276 -33.33 28.24 -4.12
N ALA A 277 -34.32 28.83 -3.44
CA ALA A 277 -34.37 28.88 -1.97
C ALA A 277 -34.54 27.50 -1.30
N ASN A 278 -34.93 26.48 -2.04
CA ASN A 278 -35.26 25.14 -1.53
C ASN A 278 -34.46 24.00 -2.18
N MET A 279 -33.35 24.27 -2.87
CA MET A 279 -32.56 23.24 -3.56
C MET A 279 -32.17 22.07 -2.65
N VAL A 280 -31.66 22.35 -1.45
CA VAL A 280 -31.28 21.31 -0.47
C VAL A 280 -32.49 20.44 -0.09
N SER A 281 -33.67 21.03 0.07
CA SER A 281 -34.89 20.27 0.35
C SER A 281 -35.34 19.42 -0.85
N LEU A 282 -35.05 19.84 -2.09
CA LEU A 282 -35.27 19.02 -3.28
C LEU A 282 -34.28 17.84 -3.32
N ILE A 283 -33.02 18.07 -2.95
CA ILE A 283 -31.98 17.02 -2.91
C ILE A 283 -32.29 15.99 -1.83
N MET A 284 -32.65 16.41 -0.61
CA MET A 284 -32.96 15.49 0.49
C MET A 284 -34.23 14.65 0.23
N ARG A 285 -35.16 15.14 -0.61
CA ARG A 285 -36.32 14.37 -1.09
C ARG A 285 -36.04 13.57 -2.36
N GLY A 286 -34.81 13.61 -2.86
CA GLY A 286 -34.40 12.98 -4.11
C GLY A 286 -34.97 13.60 -5.38
N GLU A 287 -35.78 14.66 -5.31
CA GLU A 287 -36.41 15.34 -6.46
C GLU A 287 -35.39 16.02 -7.39
N ARG A 288 -34.20 16.32 -6.86
CA ARG A 288 -33.04 16.82 -7.60
C ARG A 288 -31.79 16.04 -7.22
N LEU A 289 -30.97 15.71 -8.21
CA LEU A 289 -29.64 15.16 -7.98
C LEU A 289 -28.59 16.23 -8.24
N VAL A 290 -27.64 16.30 -7.30
CA VAL A 290 -26.47 17.18 -7.35
C VAL A 290 -25.33 16.44 -6.68
N LEU A 291 -24.17 16.34 -7.33
CA LEU A 291 -23.01 15.73 -6.68
C LEU A 291 -22.40 16.73 -5.69
N PRO A 292 -22.15 16.33 -4.43
CA PRO A 292 -21.60 17.22 -3.43
C PRO A 292 -20.08 17.39 -3.59
N SER A 293 -19.53 18.47 -3.01
CA SER A 293 -18.11 18.85 -3.18
C SER A 293 -17.08 17.90 -2.55
N ASN A 294 -17.52 16.95 -1.74
CA ASN A 294 -16.69 15.92 -1.14
C ASN A 294 -16.78 14.56 -1.87
N LEU A 295 -17.51 14.45 -2.98
CA LEU A 295 -17.57 13.24 -3.81
C LEU A 295 -16.54 13.30 -4.95
N TYR A 296 -15.57 12.40 -4.88
CA TYR A 296 -14.54 12.19 -5.89
C TYR A 296 -14.89 10.96 -6.73
N ILE A 297 -14.90 11.09 -8.05
CA ILE A 297 -15.15 10.00 -8.98
C ILE A 297 -13.87 9.76 -9.77
N TRP A 298 -13.18 8.67 -9.47
CA TRP A 298 -11.92 8.33 -10.12
C TRP A 298 -12.05 7.04 -10.89
N ALA A 299 -11.38 6.97 -12.03
CA ALA A 299 -11.48 5.82 -12.90
C ALA A 299 -10.13 5.35 -13.42
N THR A 300 -10.07 4.10 -13.87
CA THR A 300 -8.94 3.57 -14.64
C THR A 300 -9.41 3.20 -16.04
N ILE A 301 -8.53 3.37 -17.02
CA ILE A 301 -8.73 2.88 -18.38
C ILE A 301 -7.76 1.73 -18.64
N ASN A 302 -8.29 0.65 -19.21
CA ASN A 302 -7.45 -0.32 -19.88
C ASN A 302 -7.30 0.13 -21.33
N THR A 303 -6.07 0.23 -21.79
CA THR A 303 -5.74 0.97 -23.02
C THR A 303 -5.22 0.01 -24.10
N SER A 304 -4.84 -1.21 -23.70
CA SER A 304 -4.30 -2.27 -24.57
C SER A 304 -5.34 -3.23 -25.16
N ASP A 305 -6.57 -3.24 -24.64
CA ASP A 305 -7.59 -4.21 -25.03
C ASP A 305 -8.27 -3.83 -26.35
N GLN A 306 -8.58 -4.81 -27.20
CA GLN A 306 -9.19 -4.57 -28.52
C GLN A 306 -10.73 -4.38 -28.43
N SER A 307 -11.35 -4.75 -27.31
CA SER A 307 -12.80 -4.84 -27.12
C SER A 307 -13.39 -3.67 -26.32
N LEU A 308 -12.86 -2.46 -26.51
CA LEU A 308 -13.19 -1.29 -25.69
C LEU A 308 -14.19 -0.37 -26.39
N PHE A 309 -15.12 0.19 -25.62
CA PHE A 309 -16.03 1.21 -26.12
C PHE A 309 -15.30 2.55 -26.26
N PRO A 310 -15.49 3.28 -27.38
CA PRO A 310 -14.93 4.61 -27.52
C PRO A 310 -15.59 5.57 -26.53
N ILE A 311 -14.78 6.34 -25.80
CA ILE A 311 -15.28 7.44 -24.98
C ILE A 311 -15.43 8.68 -25.86
N ASP A 312 -16.63 9.23 -25.92
CA ASP A 312 -16.92 10.43 -26.72
C ASP A 312 -16.25 11.69 -26.16
N SER A 313 -16.12 12.72 -27.00
CA SER A 313 -15.42 13.97 -26.65
C SER A 313 -16.13 14.78 -25.57
N ALA A 314 -17.46 14.76 -25.53
CA ALA A 314 -18.24 15.44 -24.51
C ALA A 314 -18.02 14.77 -23.14
N PHE A 315 -17.79 13.47 -23.12
CA PHE A 315 -17.47 12.75 -21.90
C PHE A 315 -16.04 13.05 -21.47
N LYS A 316 -15.08 12.95 -22.39
CA LYS A 316 -13.66 13.22 -22.11
C LYS A 316 -13.41 14.58 -21.42
N ARG A 317 -14.10 15.65 -21.84
CA ARG A 317 -13.87 17.01 -21.30
C ARG A 317 -14.32 17.21 -19.84
N ARG A 318 -15.08 16.27 -19.26
CA ARG A 318 -15.58 16.31 -17.86
C ARG A 318 -14.68 15.60 -16.87
N TRP A 319 -13.54 15.09 -17.35
CA TRP A 319 -12.59 14.35 -16.56
C TRP A 319 -11.20 14.94 -16.76
N ASP A 320 -10.45 15.02 -15.67
CA ASP A 320 -9.02 15.24 -15.79
C ASP A 320 -8.30 13.94 -16.14
N TRP A 321 -7.41 14.02 -17.10
CA TRP A 321 -6.67 12.87 -17.60
C TRP A 321 -5.29 12.82 -16.95
N LYS A 322 -5.00 11.71 -16.27
CA LYS A 322 -3.71 11.49 -15.62
C LYS A 322 -3.00 10.31 -16.24
N TYR A 323 -1.99 10.63 -17.04
CA TYR A 323 -1.11 9.63 -17.62
C TYR A 323 -0.23 9.00 -16.54
N MET A 324 -0.19 7.68 -16.52
CA MET A 324 0.71 6.88 -15.69
C MET A 324 1.83 6.35 -16.60
N SER A 325 2.97 7.04 -16.57
CA SER A 325 4.14 6.69 -17.35
C SER A 325 4.73 5.34 -16.93
N ILE A 326 5.31 4.63 -17.88
CA ILE A 326 6.13 3.45 -17.59
C ILE A 326 7.42 3.92 -16.91
N SER A 327 7.64 3.46 -15.69
CA SER A 327 8.81 3.79 -14.89
C SER A 327 9.35 2.56 -14.19
N GLU A 328 10.61 2.62 -13.80
CA GLU A 328 11.23 1.62 -12.94
C GLU A 328 10.42 1.45 -11.65
N GLY A 329 10.20 0.20 -11.25
CA GLY A 329 9.51 -0.10 -10.00
C GLY A 329 10.38 0.30 -8.82
N ARG A 330 9.79 1.05 -7.88
CA ARG A 330 10.46 1.54 -6.68
C ARG A 330 9.67 1.22 -5.43
N ASP A 331 10.37 0.97 -4.33
CA ASP A 331 9.75 0.87 -3.02
C ASP A 331 9.16 2.23 -2.61
N LYS A 332 7.98 2.20 -2.00
CA LYS A 332 7.23 3.42 -1.68
C LYS A 332 7.86 4.21 -0.52
N ALA A 333 8.46 3.52 0.45
CA ALA A 333 8.98 4.14 1.66
C ALA A 333 10.41 4.65 1.46
N THR A 334 11.26 3.87 0.79
CA THR A 334 12.68 4.19 0.62
C THR A 334 12.98 4.83 -0.74
N ASN A 335 12.05 4.77 -1.70
CA ASN A 335 12.23 5.21 -3.09
C ASN A 335 13.37 4.47 -3.83
N THR A 336 13.81 3.33 -3.30
CA THR A 336 14.87 2.51 -3.91
C THR A 336 14.29 1.64 -5.03
N PRO A 337 15.04 1.39 -6.12
CA PRO A 337 14.65 0.43 -7.15
C PRO A 337 14.31 -0.94 -6.55
N LEU A 338 13.26 -1.58 -7.08
CA LEU A 338 12.84 -2.92 -6.65
C LEU A 338 13.79 -4.01 -7.15
N ASN A 339 14.60 -3.73 -8.18
CA ASN A 339 15.63 -4.62 -8.73
C ASN A 339 15.11 -6.05 -8.96
N TRP A 340 14.03 -6.20 -9.72
CA TRP A 340 13.53 -7.53 -10.08
C TRP A 340 14.35 -8.15 -11.20
N TYR A 341 14.38 -9.48 -11.23
CA TYR A 341 15.12 -10.26 -12.22
C TYR A 341 14.25 -11.33 -12.87
N ILE A 342 14.51 -11.62 -14.14
CA ILE A 342 14.05 -12.85 -14.80
C ILE A 342 15.09 -13.92 -14.47
N ASN A 343 14.65 -15.03 -13.88
CA ASN A 343 15.50 -16.13 -13.48
C ASN A 343 15.31 -17.32 -14.43
N THR A 344 16.38 -17.72 -15.11
CA THR A 344 16.43 -18.85 -16.05
C THR A 344 17.17 -20.06 -15.46
N GLY A 345 17.37 -20.08 -14.13
CA GLY A 345 18.16 -21.10 -13.43
C GLY A 345 19.56 -20.58 -13.16
N ASP A 346 20.45 -20.72 -14.14
CA ASP A 346 21.88 -20.37 -13.99
C ASP A 346 22.18 -18.90 -14.29
N LYS A 347 21.27 -18.21 -15.00
CA LYS A 347 21.41 -16.79 -15.37
C LYS A 347 20.25 -15.96 -14.79
N GLN A 348 20.57 -14.68 -14.56
CA GLN A 348 19.59 -13.69 -14.15
C GLN A 348 19.68 -12.47 -15.08
N TYR A 349 18.52 -11.97 -15.49
CA TYR A 349 18.40 -10.81 -16.38
C TYR A 349 17.61 -9.71 -15.68
N LYS A 350 18.05 -8.45 -15.78
CA LYS A 350 17.37 -7.33 -15.11
C LYS A 350 15.99 -7.11 -15.74
N TRP A 351 14.93 -7.18 -14.93
CA TRP A 351 13.55 -7.00 -15.39
C TRP A 351 13.32 -5.61 -16.01
N TRP A 352 13.88 -4.56 -15.40
CA TRP A 352 13.74 -3.20 -15.95
C TRP A 352 14.44 -3.03 -17.29
N SER A 353 15.59 -3.70 -17.49
CA SER A 353 16.27 -3.71 -18.79
C SER A 353 15.41 -4.38 -19.84
N PHE A 354 14.80 -5.53 -19.51
CA PHE A 354 13.86 -6.21 -20.41
C PHE A 354 12.69 -5.29 -20.80
N ILE A 355 12.00 -4.69 -19.82
CA ILE A 355 10.89 -3.76 -20.04
C ILE A 355 11.31 -2.59 -20.94
N SER A 356 12.50 -2.04 -20.72
CA SER A 356 13.01 -0.92 -21.51
C SER A 356 13.29 -1.30 -22.96
N GLN A 357 13.88 -2.47 -23.21
CA GLN A 357 14.20 -2.95 -24.55
C GLN A 357 12.96 -3.40 -25.31
N VAL A 358 12.11 -4.23 -24.69
CA VAL A 358 10.88 -4.71 -25.33
C VAL A 358 9.94 -3.55 -25.68
N ASN A 359 9.85 -2.52 -24.84
CA ASN A 359 9.00 -1.36 -25.14
C ASN A 359 9.53 -0.48 -26.28
N LYS A 360 10.84 -0.47 -26.54
CA LYS A 360 11.41 0.17 -27.74
C LYS A 360 10.98 -0.61 -28.99
N LEU A 361 11.08 -1.93 -28.94
CA LEU A 361 10.65 -2.82 -30.02
C LEU A 361 9.13 -2.72 -30.31
N ILE A 362 8.31 -2.73 -29.26
CA ILE A 362 6.85 -2.51 -29.40
C ILE A 362 6.58 -1.15 -30.03
N GLY A 363 7.28 -0.10 -29.59
CA GLY A 363 7.12 1.24 -30.12
C GLY A 363 7.50 1.36 -31.60
N SER A 364 8.62 0.76 -32.01
CA SER A 364 9.08 0.80 -33.41
C SER A 364 8.15 0.05 -34.36
N LEU A 365 7.59 -1.09 -33.92
CA LEU A 365 6.74 -1.94 -34.77
C LEU A 365 5.28 -1.50 -34.79
N THR A 366 4.72 -1.15 -33.62
CA THR A 366 3.27 -0.91 -33.50
C THR A 366 2.88 0.56 -33.47
N ASN A 367 3.82 1.46 -33.18
CA ASN A 367 3.56 2.87 -32.87
C ASN A 367 2.46 3.08 -31.80
N SER A 368 2.28 2.10 -30.91
CA SER A 368 1.25 2.10 -29.86
C SER A 368 1.88 2.16 -28.47
N GLU A 369 1.60 3.23 -27.72
CA GLU A 369 2.00 3.35 -26.31
C GLU A 369 1.24 2.36 -25.41
N ASP A 370 0.02 2.00 -25.81
CA ASP A 370 -0.88 1.22 -24.98
C ASP A 370 -0.53 -0.26 -24.94
N LYS A 371 0.11 -0.77 -26.01
CA LYS A 371 0.60 -2.15 -26.08
C LYS A 371 1.86 -2.41 -25.24
N LYS A 372 2.55 -1.35 -24.80
CA LYS A 372 3.77 -1.45 -23.99
C LYS A 372 3.50 -2.08 -22.62
N LEU A 373 4.56 -2.55 -21.97
CA LEU A 373 4.51 -3.19 -20.67
C LEU A 373 5.01 -2.24 -19.58
N GLY A 374 4.21 -2.05 -18.54
CA GLY A 374 4.63 -1.43 -17.30
C GLY A 374 5.42 -2.39 -16.41
N TYR A 375 6.20 -1.85 -15.47
CA TYR A 375 7.06 -2.64 -14.58
C TYR A 375 6.29 -3.72 -13.80
N PHE A 376 5.05 -3.47 -13.40
CA PHE A 376 4.25 -4.41 -12.62
C PHE A 376 3.38 -5.34 -13.49
N PHE A 377 3.62 -5.41 -14.80
CA PHE A 377 2.90 -6.30 -15.71
C PHE A 377 3.04 -7.76 -15.28
N CYS A 378 4.27 -8.17 -14.98
CA CYS A 378 4.57 -9.44 -14.35
C CYS A 378 5.05 -9.19 -12.91
N LYS A 379 4.45 -9.89 -11.93
CA LYS A 379 4.76 -9.67 -10.52
C LYS A 379 5.80 -10.68 -10.07
N ALA A 380 6.97 -10.19 -9.69
CA ALA A 380 8.03 -11.03 -9.14
C ALA A 380 7.63 -11.62 -7.77
N LYS A 381 8.11 -12.83 -7.50
CA LYS A 381 8.10 -13.47 -6.19
C LYS A 381 9.51 -13.39 -5.61
N ASP A 382 9.65 -12.77 -4.43
CA ASP A 382 10.94 -12.58 -3.78
C ASP A 382 12.00 -11.86 -4.65
N GLY A 383 11.56 -10.97 -5.56
CA GLY A 383 12.43 -10.25 -6.49
C GLY A 383 12.73 -11.00 -7.79
N GLU A 384 12.22 -12.22 -7.96
CA GLU A 384 12.46 -13.05 -9.15
C GLU A 384 11.17 -13.36 -9.91
N ILE A 385 11.28 -13.38 -11.23
CA ILE A 385 10.27 -13.85 -12.19
C ILE A 385 10.88 -15.11 -12.80
N ASP A 386 10.37 -16.28 -12.43
CA ASP A 386 10.82 -17.55 -13.02
C ASP A 386 10.43 -17.63 -14.50
N ALA A 387 11.16 -18.47 -15.24
CA ALA A 387 10.98 -18.63 -16.69
C ALA A 387 9.55 -19.08 -17.06
N ASP A 388 8.92 -19.97 -16.27
CA ASP A 388 7.54 -20.41 -16.50
C ASP A 388 6.55 -19.23 -16.43
N LEU A 389 6.66 -18.40 -15.39
CA LEU A 389 5.84 -17.20 -15.22
C LEU A 389 6.14 -16.15 -16.31
N PHE A 390 7.41 -16.00 -16.70
CA PHE A 390 7.80 -15.09 -17.77
C PHE A 390 7.19 -15.51 -19.12
N VAL A 391 7.32 -16.77 -19.52
CA VAL A 391 6.79 -17.25 -20.81
C VAL A 391 5.26 -17.22 -20.81
N SER A 392 4.62 -17.81 -19.79
CA SER A 392 3.16 -17.93 -19.74
C SER A 392 2.42 -16.59 -19.66
N LYS A 393 3.07 -15.54 -19.15
CA LYS A 393 2.43 -14.22 -18.98
C LYS A 393 2.95 -13.16 -19.93
N VAL A 394 4.28 -13.04 -20.07
CA VAL A 394 4.91 -11.97 -20.83
C VAL A 394 5.03 -12.36 -22.29
N ILE A 395 5.67 -13.49 -22.60
CA ILE A 395 5.83 -13.94 -23.98
C ILE A 395 4.46 -14.23 -24.61
N PHE A 396 3.54 -14.84 -23.86
CA PHE A 396 2.17 -15.06 -24.33
C PHE A 396 1.47 -13.75 -24.76
N TYR A 397 1.59 -12.68 -23.98
CA TYR A 397 1.01 -11.37 -24.30
C TYR A 397 1.68 -10.74 -25.53
N LEU A 398 3.02 -10.77 -25.59
CA LEU A 398 3.77 -10.25 -26.75
C LEU A 398 3.33 -10.96 -28.04
N TRP A 399 3.16 -12.27 -27.98
CA TRP A 399 2.77 -13.07 -29.13
C TRP A 399 1.31 -12.81 -29.57
N ASN A 400 0.36 -12.88 -28.62
CA ASN A 400 -1.07 -12.88 -28.96
C ASN A 400 -1.70 -11.49 -29.06
N ASP A 401 -1.20 -10.50 -28.32
CA ASP A 401 -1.84 -9.18 -28.21
C ASP A 401 -1.03 -8.08 -28.90
N VAL A 402 0.30 -8.19 -28.87
CA VAL A 402 1.18 -7.15 -29.40
C VAL A 402 1.54 -7.40 -30.86
N PHE A 403 2.21 -8.51 -31.16
CA PHE A 403 2.86 -8.76 -32.45
C PHE A 403 2.07 -9.63 -33.44
N LYS A 404 0.91 -10.19 -33.05
CA LYS A 404 0.06 -11.03 -33.93
C LYS A 404 -0.22 -10.42 -35.32
N ASP A 405 -0.36 -9.09 -35.40
CA ASP A 405 -0.74 -8.37 -36.61
C ASP A 405 0.48 -7.73 -37.33
N TYR A 406 1.68 -7.81 -36.73
CA TYR A 406 2.89 -7.10 -37.18
C TYR A 406 4.01 -8.05 -37.64
N GLY A 407 3.87 -9.36 -37.39
CA GLY A 407 4.85 -10.37 -37.76
C GLY A 407 6.01 -10.48 -36.77
N PHE A 408 6.85 -11.49 -36.97
CA PHE A 408 8.00 -11.84 -36.12
C PHE A 408 9.31 -11.84 -36.90
N ASP A 409 9.37 -11.03 -37.96
CA ASP A 409 10.52 -10.96 -38.88
C ASP A 409 11.71 -10.17 -38.29
N ASP A 410 11.53 -9.57 -37.12
CA ASP A 410 12.62 -8.92 -36.39
C ASP A 410 13.62 -9.97 -35.87
N LYS A 411 14.91 -9.61 -35.86
CA LYS A 411 15.99 -10.49 -35.41
C LYS A 411 15.82 -10.91 -33.95
N ASP A 412 15.15 -10.06 -33.15
CA ASP A 412 14.84 -10.35 -31.75
C ASP A 412 14.00 -11.62 -31.57
N PHE A 413 13.21 -11.99 -32.59
CA PHE A 413 12.36 -13.19 -32.62
C PHE A 413 12.92 -14.29 -33.54
N GLN A 414 14.20 -14.31 -33.84
CA GLN A 414 14.82 -15.34 -34.69
C GLN A 414 15.90 -16.11 -33.92
N ASP A 415 16.09 -17.39 -34.27
CA ASP A 415 17.24 -18.18 -33.81
C ASP A 415 18.52 -17.85 -34.61
N GLU A 416 19.64 -18.53 -34.26
CA GLU A 416 20.94 -18.36 -34.93
C GLU A 416 20.90 -18.66 -36.44
N GLU A 417 19.91 -19.42 -36.90
CA GLU A 417 19.70 -19.78 -38.32
C GLU A 417 18.71 -18.85 -39.03
N GLY A 418 18.18 -17.83 -38.32
CA GLY A 418 17.21 -16.87 -38.85
C GLY A 418 15.76 -17.37 -38.84
N LYS A 419 15.47 -18.49 -38.16
CA LYS A 419 14.11 -19.04 -38.08
C LYS A 419 13.36 -18.46 -36.87
N ILE A 420 12.10 -18.13 -37.08
CA ILE A 420 11.24 -17.49 -36.08
C ILE A 420 11.12 -18.35 -34.80
N LEU A 421 11.28 -17.72 -33.64
CA LEU A 421 11.00 -18.23 -32.30
C LEU A 421 9.49 -18.18 -32.05
N SER A 422 8.76 -19.12 -32.65
CA SER A 422 7.32 -19.23 -32.45
C SER A 422 6.96 -19.56 -31.00
N PHE A 423 5.74 -19.20 -30.55
CA PHE A 423 5.33 -19.37 -29.16
C PHE A 423 5.52 -20.82 -28.63
N ASP A 424 5.26 -21.81 -29.47
CA ASP A 424 5.47 -23.23 -29.14
C ASP A 424 6.94 -23.59 -28.91
N ARG A 425 7.89 -22.87 -29.53
CA ARG A 425 9.34 -23.10 -29.34
C ARG A 425 9.85 -22.67 -27.97
N PHE A 426 9.10 -21.89 -27.21
CA PHE A 426 9.42 -21.60 -25.81
C PHE A 426 9.12 -22.79 -24.88
N TYR A 427 8.60 -23.89 -25.42
CA TYR A 427 8.30 -25.11 -24.69
C TYR A 427 8.99 -26.33 -25.30
N GLU A 428 9.33 -27.27 -24.44
CA GLU A 428 9.87 -28.58 -24.79
C GLU A 428 9.06 -29.69 -24.11
N ASP A 429 8.98 -30.86 -24.73
CA ASP A 429 8.44 -32.06 -24.08
C ASP A 429 9.58 -32.87 -23.47
N LYS A 430 9.57 -33.00 -22.15
CA LYS A 430 10.45 -33.92 -21.41
C LYS A 430 9.58 -34.95 -20.69
N ASN A 431 9.62 -36.18 -21.19
CA ASN A 431 8.92 -37.34 -20.63
C ASN A 431 7.38 -37.22 -20.59
N GLY A 432 6.77 -36.65 -21.65
CA GLY A 432 5.31 -36.45 -21.74
C GLY A 432 4.80 -35.28 -20.92
N LYS A 433 5.71 -34.37 -20.52
CA LYS A 433 5.41 -33.18 -19.74
C LYS A 433 6.00 -31.97 -20.46
N THR A 434 5.15 -31.01 -20.78
CA THR A 434 5.53 -29.71 -21.32
C THR A 434 6.24 -28.88 -20.25
N ASN A 435 7.46 -28.46 -20.52
CA ASN A 435 8.24 -27.55 -19.68
C ASN A 435 8.73 -26.39 -20.53
N VAL A 436 9.06 -25.25 -19.90
CA VAL A 436 9.67 -24.12 -20.62
C VAL A 436 11.08 -24.46 -21.06
N ASP A 437 11.38 -24.21 -22.34
CA ASP A 437 12.73 -24.31 -22.88
C ASP A 437 13.55 -23.09 -22.46
N ILE A 438 14.40 -23.30 -21.45
CA ILE A 438 15.27 -22.28 -20.88
C ILE A 438 16.25 -21.71 -21.91
N ALA A 439 16.76 -22.54 -22.83
CA ALA A 439 17.73 -22.07 -23.82
C ALA A 439 17.10 -21.07 -24.78
N ILE A 440 15.85 -21.32 -25.20
CA ILE A 440 15.10 -20.41 -26.06
C ILE A 440 14.73 -19.11 -25.34
N VAL A 441 14.38 -19.18 -24.05
CA VAL A 441 14.17 -17.97 -23.24
C VAL A 441 15.44 -17.12 -23.14
N GLU A 442 16.59 -17.75 -22.89
CA GLU A 442 17.87 -17.04 -22.81
C GLU A 442 18.27 -16.44 -24.16
N GLN A 443 18.10 -17.19 -25.25
CA GLN A 443 18.37 -16.70 -26.61
C GLN A 443 17.52 -15.47 -26.94
N PHE A 444 16.23 -15.50 -26.65
CA PHE A 444 15.34 -14.35 -26.84
C PHE A 444 15.78 -13.12 -26.03
N LEU A 445 16.14 -13.31 -24.75
CA LEU A 445 16.60 -12.22 -23.88
C LEU A 445 17.94 -11.65 -24.35
N GLU A 446 18.85 -12.49 -24.84
CA GLU A 446 20.14 -12.08 -25.38
C GLU A 446 19.99 -11.33 -26.71
N ASN A 447 19.13 -11.81 -27.63
CA ASN A 447 18.83 -11.13 -28.89
C ASN A 447 18.29 -9.71 -28.67
N LEU A 448 17.34 -9.56 -27.74
CA LEU A 448 16.75 -8.28 -27.35
C LEU A 448 17.76 -7.35 -26.63
N GLY A 449 18.94 -7.85 -26.28
CA GLY A 449 20.00 -7.09 -25.60
C GLY A 449 19.64 -6.75 -24.15
N VAL A 450 18.99 -7.68 -23.44
CA VAL A 450 18.65 -7.49 -22.02
C VAL A 450 19.91 -7.59 -21.16
N GLU A 451 20.12 -6.61 -20.28
CA GLU A 451 21.23 -6.64 -19.34
C GLU A 451 21.15 -7.85 -18.41
N LYS A 452 22.20 -8.67 -18.44
CA LYS A 452 22.45 -9.70 -17.43
C LYS A 452 22.72 -9.02 -16.10
N ALA A 453 22.14 -9.54 -15.02
CA ALA A 453 22.55 -9.14 -13.69
C ALA A 453 23.96 -9.68 -13.47
N SER A 454 24.92 -8.80 -13.19
CA SER A 454 26.26 -9.22 -12.81
C SER A 454 26.15 -9.98 -11.49
N PHE A 455 26.39 -11.30 -11.53
CA PHE A 455 26.92 -11.96 -10.35
C PHE A 455 28.28 -11.33 -10.08
N ASN A 456 28.44 -10.63 -8.95
CA ASN A 456 29.78 -10.45 -8.41
C ASN A 456 30.26 -11.84 -7.95
N LYS A 457 30.73 -12.65 -8.89
CA LYS A 457 32.02 -13.28 -8.73
C LYS A 457 33.06 -12.19 -8.95
N GLU A 458 33.34 -11.42 -7.92
CA GLU A 458 34.70 -10.89 -7.79
C GLU A 458 35.59 -12.11 -7.49
N GLU A 459 35.99 -12.78 -8.56
CA GLU A 459 37.33 -13.32 -8.67
C GLU A 459 38.20 -12.09 -8.97
N GLU A 460 38.72 -11.41 -7.93
CA GLU A 460 39.92 -10.60 -8.11
C GLU A 460 41.13 -11.53 -7.98
N GLU A 461 41.90 -11.60 -9.07
CA GLU A 461 43.12 -12.38 -9.24
C GLU A 461 44.15 -12.11 -8.12
N ILE A 462 44.76 -13.17 -7.60
CA ILE A 462 46.17 -13.15 -7.21
C ILE A 462 46.86 -14.32 -7.92
N ASP A 463 47.87 -13.96 -8.70
CA ASP A 463 48.72 -14.79 -9.53
C ASP A 463 49.48 -15.93 -8.79
N ALA A 464 49.68 -17.02 -9.54
CA ALA A 464 50.74 -18.04 -9.48
C ALA A 464 50.87 -19.04 -8.29
N ALA A 465 50.20 -20.20 -8.45
CA ALA A 465 50.71 -21.60 -8.57
C ALA A 465 51.80 -22.18 -7.60
N PRO A 466 51.87 -23.53 -7.36
CA PRO A 466 51.51 -24.56 -8.35
C PRO A 466 50.71 -25.80 -7.87
N SER A 467 49.96 -26.33 -8.86
CA SER A 467 49.69 -27.74 -9.16
C SER A 467 49.25 -28.70 -8.04
N ASN A 468 47.98 -29.12 -8.07
CA ASN A 468 47.62 -30.40 -8.69
C ASN A 468 46.09 -30.49 -8.88
N ASN A 469 45.69 -30.66 -10.15
CA ASN A 469 44.33 -30.93 -10.55
C ASN A 469 43.98 -32.39 -10.28
N GLU A 470 43.05 -32.65 -9.38
CA GLU A 470 42.09 -33.77 -9.51
C GLU A 470 40.66 -33.28 -9.18
N THR A 471 39.80 -33.37 -10.20
CA THR A 471 38.34 -33.55 -10.18
C THR A 471 37.42 -32.59 -9.39
N LYS A 472 36.77 -31.65 -10.11
CA LYS A 472 35.51 -31.00 -9.68
C LYS A 472 34.33 -32.00 -9.76
N GLY A 473 34.11 -32.74 -8.69
CA GLY A 473 32.80 -33.28 -8.31
C GLY A 473 32.20 -32.43 -7.19
N ASN A 474 30.87 -32.28 -7.13
CA ASN A 474 30.23 -31.68 -5.96
C ASN A 474 30.53 -32.54 -4.73
N ASP A 475 31.16 -31.95 -3.71
CA ASP A 475 31.51 -32.63 -2.46
C ASP A 475 30.25 -32.96 -1.63
N ASN A 476 29.82 -34.21 -1.76
CA ASN A 476 28.68 -34.78 -1.02
C ASN A 476 29.09 -35.48 0.29
N THR A 477 30.31 -35.27 0.82
CA THR A 477 30.74 -35.88 2.09
C THR A 477 29.73 -35.61 3.20
N LYS A 478 29.29 -36.69 3.84
CA LYS A 478 28.42 -36.71 5.02
C LYS A 478 29.21 -37.15 6.25
N TYR A 479 28.67 -36.94 7.44
CA TYR A 479 29.37 -37.23 8.69
C TYR A 479 28.44 -37.97 9.65
N LYS A 480 28.96 -38.99 10.33
CA LYS A 480 28.29 -39.60 11.49
C LYS A 480 28.72 -38.87 12.74
N PHE A 481 27.76 -38.44 13.54
CA PHE A 481 28.00 -37.77 14.81
C PHE A 481 27.53 -38.66 15.95
N ASN A 482 28.43 -39.07 16.84
CA ASN A 482 28.14 -40.00 17.95
C ASN A 482 27.39 -41.28 17.52
N GLY A 483 27.76 -41.84 16.36
CA GLY A 483 27.12 -43.04 15.80
C GLY A 483 25.76 -42.81 15.15
N SER A 484 25.36 -41.55 14.91
CA SER A 484 24.14 -41.20 14.18
C SER A 484 24.15 -41.68 12.73
N GLU A 485 22.98 -41.61 12.09
CA GLU A 485 22.89 -41.66 10.63
C GLU A 485 23.77 -40.56 9.98
N PRO A 486 24.29 -40.79 8.76
CA PRO A 486 25.13 -39.82 8.05
C PRO A 486 24.40 -38.49 7.79
N LEU A 487 24.89 -37.42 8.41
CA LEU A 487 24.36 -36.06 8.30
C LEU A 487 25.08 -35.28 7.20
N GLY A 488 24.34 -34.43 6.49
CA GLY A 488 24.97 -33.40 5.65
C GLY A 488 25.73 -32.38 6.50
N LYS A 489 26.71 -31.68 5.92
CA LYS A 489 27.53 -30.66 6.61
C LYS A 489 26.71 -29.64 7.41
N GLY A 490 25.62 -29.13 6.82
CA GLY A 490 24.70 -28.20 7.48
C GLY A 490 24.00 -28.78 8.70
N GLU A 491 23.58 -30.05 8.63
CA GLU A 491 22.89 -30.76 9.71
C GLU A 491 23.85 -31.16 10.81
N LEU A 492 25.09 -31.52 10.46
CA LEU A 492 26.16 -31.82 11.40
C LEU A 492 26.43 -30.63 12.32
N GLY A 493 26.66 -29.44 11.75
CA GLY A 493 26.93 -28.24 12.55
C GLY A 493 25.78 -27.89 13.50
N ILE A 494 24.53 -28.02 13.06
CA ILE A 494 23.35 -27.81 13.92
C ILE A 494 23.29 -28.87 15.03
N SER A 495 23.60 -30.13 14.71
CA SER A 495 23.54 -31.24 15.68
C SER A 495 24.59 -31.11 16.77
N ILE A 496 25.80 -30.67 16.42
CA ILE A 496 26.89 -30.40 17.38
C ILE A 496 26.49 -29.27 18.34
N ILE A 497 26.01 -28.14 17.81
CA ILE A 497 25.58 -27.00 18.63
C ILE A 497 24.40 -27.40 19.52
N LYS A 498 23.42 -28.13 18.98
CA LYS A 498 22.27 -28.63 19.73
C LYS A 498 22.71 -29.56 20.87
N GLN A 499 23.67 -30.45 20.64
CA GLN A 499 24.18 -31.32 21.69
C GLN A 499 24.87 -30.51 22.79
N TYR A 500 25.70 -29.54 22.42
CA TYR A 500 26.36 -28.65 23.39
C TYR A 500 25.36 -27.89 24.27
N LEU A 501 24.34 -27.30 23.66
CA LEU A 501 23.30 -26.56 24.39
C LEU A 501 22.46 -27.47 25.31
N ASN A 502 22.31 -28.75 24.97
CA ASN A 502 21.63 -29.71 25.84
C ASN A 502 22.50 -30.13 27.04
N GLU A 503 23.82 -30.16 26.88
CA GLU A 503 24.78 -30.46 27.96
C GLU A 503 25.03 -29.24 28.86
N HIS A 504 24.77 -28.02 28.36
CA HIS A 504 24.93 -26.74 29.07
C HIS A 504 23.65 -25.87 29.03
N PRO A 505 22.53 -26.32 29.63
CA PRO A 505 21.24 -25.63 29.55
C PRO A 505 21.21 -24.26 30.27
N GLU A 506 22.19 -23.97 31.12
CA GLU A 506 22.29 -22.73 31.89
C GLU A 506 22.89 -21.55 31.13
N MET A 507 23.43 -21.76 29.92
CA MET A 507 24.15 -20.70 29.19
C MET A 507 23.22 -19.59 28.70
N LYS A 508 23.67 -18.35 28.91
CA LYS A 508 23.03 -17.14 28.37
C LYS A 508 23.41 -16.94 26.91
N TYR A 509 22.60 -16.16 26.18
CA TYR A 509 22.84 -15.91 24.75
C TYR A 509 24.23 -15.33 24.46
N SER A 510 24.74 -14.43 25.31
CA SER A 510 26.09 -13.85 25.16
C SER A 510 27.20 -14.91 25.26
N GLU A 511 27.08 -15.83 26.23
CA GLU A 511 28.05 -16.90 26.45
C GLU A 511 28.03 -17.89 25.27
N ILE A 512 26.82 -18.20 24.77
CA ILE A 512 26.64 -19.04 23.57
C ILE A 512 27.32 -18.41 22.34
N LYS A 513 27.20 -17.09 22.17
CA LYS A 513 27.83 -16.36 21.05
C LYS A 513 29.36 -16.28 21.18
N GLU A 514 29.88 -16.27 22.40
CA GLU A 514 31.31 -16.36 22.67
C GLU A 514 31.87 -17.77 22.43
N THR A 515 31.13 -18.82 22.79
CA THR A 515 31.52 -20.22 22.54
C THR A 515 31.49 -20.57 21.05
N PHE A 516 30.52 -20.04 20.31
CA PHE A 516 30.36 -20.26 18.87
C PHE A 516 30.52 -18.95 18.09
N PRO A 517 31.74 -18.38 18.02
CA PRO A 517 31.98 -17.12 17.35
C PRO A 517 31.79 -17.26 15.84
N ASP A 518 31.35 -16.17 15.20
CA ASP A 518 31.09 -16.14 13.76
C ASP A 518 32.31 -16.57 12.93
N THR A 519 33.52 -16.36 13.45
CA THR A 519 34.79 -16.77 12.83
C THR A 519 34.89 -18.26 12.54
N MET A 520 34.09 -19.11 13.21
CA MET A 520 34.01 -20.55 12.90
C MET A 520 33.51 -20.80 11.47
N LEU A 521 32.73 -19.90 10.88
CA LEU A 521 32.29 -20.00 9.48
C LEU A 521 33.35 -19.51 8.47
N GLY A 522 34.50 -19.01 8.95
CA GLY A 522 35.61 -18.47 8.15
C GLY A 522 35.74 -16.95 8.26
N LYS A 523 36.89 -16.41 7.79
CA LYS A 523 37.24 -14.97 7.92
C LYS A 523 36.42 -14.03 7.00
N ASN A 524 35.82 -14.55 5.93
CA ASN A 524 35.01 -13.79 4.97
C ASN A 524 33.53 -14.19 5.08
N LEU A 525 32.89 -13.84 6.20
CA LEU A 525 31.47 -14.09 6.44
C LEU A 525 30.61 -13.30 5.44
N LYS A 526 29.96 -14.01 4.51
CA LYS A 526 28.88 -13.45 3.65
C LYS A 526 27.48 -13.56 4.30
N LEU A 527 27.44 -13.79 5.62
CA LEU A 527 26.24 -14.04 6.43
C LEU A 527 26.16 -13.08 7.60
N ILE A 528 25.03 -13.08 8.30
CA ILE A 528 24.80 -12.22 9.47
C ILE A 528 25.68 -12.65 10.67
N GLY A 529 25.89 -13.96 10.82
CA GLY A 529 26.66 -14.61 11.89
C GLY A 529 26.38 -16.11 12.00
N LEU A 530 27.11 -16.86 12.81
CA LEU A 530 26.82 -18.27 13.08
C LEU A 530 25.56 -18.44 13.94
N ILE A 531 25.44 -17.61 14.98
CA ILE A 531 24.32 -17.59 15.92
C ILE A 531 23.70 -16.20 15.94
N VAL A 532 22.43 -16.09 15.57
CA VAL A 532 21.75 -14.80 15.37
C VAL A 532 20.35 -14.82 15.98
N THR A 533 19.95 -13.69 16.55
CA THR A 533 18.59 -13.49 17.08
C THR A 533 17.57 -13.29 15.96
N ARG A 534 16.29 -13.47 16.29
CA ARG A 534 15.19 -13.20 15.35
C ARG A 534 15.22 -11.77 14.82
N GLN A 535 15.50 -10.80 15.69
CA GLN A 535 15.53 -9.39 15.33
C GLN A 535 16.66 -9.06 14.35
N GLU A 536 17.85 -9.66 14.52
CA GLU A 536 18.98 -9.50 13.59
C GLU A 536 18.66 -10.07 12.20
N ILE A 537 17.94 -11.19 12.13
CA ILE A 537 17.48 -11.77 10.87
C ILE A 537 16.40 -10.90 10.20
N ASP A 538 15.41 -10.44 10.95
CA ASP A 538 14.29 -9.63 10.43
C ASP A 538 14.77 -8.30 9.86
N ASN A 539 15.80 -7.71 10.48
CA ASN A 539 16.45 -6.48 10.03
C ASN A 539 17.36 -6.67 8.80
N THR A 540 17.54 -7.90 8.31
CA THR A 540 18.39 -8.17 7.14
C THR A 540 17.61 -8.07 5.83
N VAL A 541 18.21 -7.42 4.83
CA VAL A 541 17.57 -7.08 3.54
C VAL A 541 17.68 -8.20 2.49
N GLU A 542 18.63 -9.13 2.63
CA GLU A 542 18.90 -10.19 1.64
C GLU A 542 18.22 -11.53 1.95
N GLY A 543 17.50 -12.08 0.97
CA GLY A 543 16.82 -13.38 1.08
C GLY A 543 17.75 -14.58 1.28
N ASN A 544 18.95 -14.58 0.68
CA ASN A 544 19.92 -15.66 0.84
C ASN A 544 20.47 -15.76 2.27
N LYS A 545 20.69 -14.60 2.92
CA LYS A 545 21.05 -14.54 4.34
C LYS A 545 19.92 -15.12 5.20
N LYS A 546 18.65 -14.82 4.92
CA LYS A 546 17.49 -15.43 5.62
C LYS A 546 17.39 -16.95 5.41
N ARG A 547 17.69 -17.44 4.20
CA ARG A 547 17.69 -18.89 3.88
C ARG A 547 18.74 -19.67 4.68
N ALA A 548 19.90 -19.08 4.95
CA ALA A 548 20.96 -19.69 5.76
C ALA A 548 20.53 -20.00 7.22
N TYR A 549 19.46 -19.37 7.72
CA TYR A 549 18.92 -19.63 9.06
C TYR A 549 17.57 -20.37 9.04
N GLY A 550 16.98 -20.59 7.85
CA GLY A 550 15.83 -21.50 7.65
C GLY A 550 14.58 -21.10 8.42
N PHE A 551 14.02 -19.92 8.14
CA PHE A 551 12.98 -19.17 8.88
C PHE A 551 11.65 -19.91 9.25
N TYR A 552 11.50 -21.19 8.92
CA TYR A 552 10.33 -22.03 9.27
C TYR A 552 10.67 -23.45 9.73
N LYS A 553 11.96 -23.78 9.85
CA LYS A 553 12.44 -25.10 10.25
C LYS A 553 12.62 -25.16 11.76
N LYS A 554 11.75 -25.91 12.45
CA LYS A 554 11.72 -26.01 13.93
C LYS A 554 13.04 -26.52 14.52
N ASP A 555 13.82 -27.28 13.76
CA ASP A 555 15.09 -27.89 14.15
C ASP A 555 16.26 -26.90 14.30
N ARG A 556 16.07 -25.63 13.91
CA ARG A 556 17.14 -24.60 13.92
C ARG A 556 16.90 -23.46 14.88
N LYS A 557 15.78 -23.51 15.59
CA LYS A 557 15.35 -22.51 16.55
C LYS A 557 15.68 -23.00 17.95
N PHE A 558 16.36 -22.15 18.71
CA PHE A 558 16.84 -22.44 20.05
C PHE A 558 16.49 -21.29 21.00
N TYR A 559 16.57 -21.59 22.30
CA TYR A 559 16.36 -20.63 23.37
C TYR A 559 17.53 -20.74 24.33
N SER A 560 18.09 -19.60 24.73
CA SER A 560 19.07 -19.52 25.80
C SER A 560 18.40 -19.49 27.17
N SER A 561 19.18 -19.66 28.26
CA SER A 561 18.66 -19.66 29.62
C SER A 561 18.02 -18.33 30.05
N ASP A 562 18.46 -17.21 29.47
CA ASP A 562 17.90 -15.86 29.65
C ASP A 562 16.68 -15.58 28.76
N GLY A 563 16.16 -16.59 28.05
CA GLY A 563 14.91 -16.51 27.29
C GLY A 563 15.05 -15.87 25.90
N VAL A 564 16.28 -15.68 25.40
CA VAL A 564 16.51 -15.12 24.07
C VAL A 564 16.28 -16.19 23.01
N GLU A 565 15.41 -15.91 22.05
CA GLU A 565 15.18 -16.74 20.88
C GLU A 565 16.27 -16.48 19.82
N PHE A 566 16.97 -17.53 19.41
CA PHE A 566 18.03 -17.46 18.42
C PHE A 566 18.01 -18.63 17.42
N TYR A 567 18.75 -18.44 16.33
CA TYR A 567 18.85 -19.36 15.21
C TYR A 567 20.31 -19.65 14.86
N VAL A 568 20.55 -20.88 14.41
CA VAL A 568 21.88 -21.37 14.03
C VAL A 568 21.98 -21.48 12.52
N SER A 569 23.07 -20.96 11.94
CA SER A 569 23.33 -21.03 10.50
C SER A 569 23.54 -22.48 10.03
N ASN A 570 23.01 -22.83 8.86
CA ASN A 570 23.27 -24.11 8.20
C ASN A 570 24.36 -24.02 7.11
N TRP A 571 25.08 -22.91 7.02
CA TRP A 571 26.05 -22.63 5.96
C TRP A 571 27.42 -23.24 6.22
N TRP A 572 27.45 -24.56 6.23
CA TRP A 572 28.67 -25.35 6.40
C TRP A 572 29.07 -26.01 5.08
N ASN A 573 30.34 -25.86 4.70
CA ASN A 573 30.94 -26.39 3.48
C ASN A 573 32.33 -26.98 3.77
N ILE A 574 32.97 -27.58 2.76
CA ILE A 574 34.27 -28.25 2.94
C ILE A 574 35.37 -27.32 3.50
N THR A 575 35.27 -26.02 3.25
CA THR A 575 36.30 -25.06 3.66
C THR A 575 36.15 -24.56 5.10
N ASN A 576 34.99 -24.76 5.73
CA ASN A 576 34.72 -24.25 7.08
C ASN A 576 34.20 -25.30 8.07
N ILE A 577 33.77 -26.48 7.63
CA ILE A 577 33.21 -27.51 8.53
C ILE A 577 34.23 -28.03 9.56
N ASP A 578 35.53 -27.96 9.25
CA ASP A 578 36.57 -28.47 10.16
C ASP A 578 36.59 -27.74 11.50
N SER A 579 36.18 -26.46 11.57
CA SER A 579 36.15 -25.70 12.81
C SER A 579 35.16 -26.28 13.83
N ILE A 580 33.95 -26.63 13.37
CA ILE A 580 32.90 -27.19 14.25
C ILE A 580 33.16 -28.67 14.55
N ILE A 581 33.83 -29.39 13.65
CA ILE A 581 34.29 -30.76 13.90
C ILE A 581 35.38 -30.77 14.97
N GLN A 582 36.33 -29.84 14.89
CA GLN A 582 37.40 -29.70 15.87
C GLN A 582 36.82 -29.37 17.26
N PHE A 583 35.86 -28.45 17.31
CA PHE A 583 35.11 -28.18 18.54
C PHE A 583 34.44 -29.44 19.11
N ALA A 584 33.74 -30.23 18.29
CA ALA A 584 33.09 -31.46 18.75
C ALA A 584 34.10 -32.47 19.33
N LYS A 585 35.28 -32.60 18.71
CA LYS A 585 36.35 -33.48 19.21
C LYS A 585 36.92 -32.99 20.54
N GLU A 586 37.02 -31.68 20.75
CA GLU A 586 37.45 -31.09 22.02
C GLU A 586 36.46 -31.37 23.16
N GLN A 587 35.17 -31.51 22.85
CA GLN A 587 34.14 -31.98 23.78
C GLN A 587 34.14 -33.50 24.00
N GLY A 588 35.05 -34.24 23.34
CA GLY A 588 35.12 -35.70 23.43
C GLY A 588 34.09 -36.45 22.58
N TRP A 589 33.42 -35.78 21.64
CA TRP A 589 32.45 -36.41 20.75
C TRP A 589 33.10 -36.99 19.49
N THR A 590 32.45 -38.03 18.94
CA THR A 590 32.95 -38.73 17.76
C THR A 590 32.31 -38.16 16.50
N VAL A 591 33.13 -37.70 15.54
CA VAL A 591 32.69 -37.27 14.21
C VAL A 591 33.48 -38.01 13.15
N GLU A 592 32.81 -38.84 12.35
CA GLU A 592 33.44 -39.67 11.32
C GLU A 592 32.91 -39.32 9.92
N PRO A 593 33.79 -39.01 8.94
CA PRO A 593 33.36 -38.77 7.57
C PRO A 593 32.89 -40.08 6.91
N THR A 594 31.85 -39.97 6.10
CA THR A 594 31.26 -41.04 5.29
C THR A 594 31.24 -40.60 3.84
N LYS A 595 31.65 -41.50 2.93
CA LYS A 595 31.62 -41.26 1.49
C LYS A 595 30.23 -41.46 0.91
#